data_AF-A0A6G0EJI8-F1
#
_entry.id   AF-A0A6G0EJI8-F1
#
_cell.length_a   1.000
_cell.length_b   1.000
_cell.length_c   1.000
_cell.angle_alpha   90.00
_cell.angle_beta   90.00
_cell.angle_gamma   90.00
#
_symmetry.space_group_name_H-M   'P 1'
#
loop_
_entity.id
_entity.type
_entity.pdbx_description
1 polymer ?
#
loop_
_entity_poly.entity_id
_entity_poly.type
_entity_poly.pdbx_seq_one_letter_code
_entity_poly.pdbx_strand_id
1 'polypeptide(L)'
;MQDRIKLSRVEPALEGISYPTTRRDAAAAFDGVTVLLADGNADLGEVIRGCYTDEFADSRELYYELNMAMPIEAVGEPGQSDGDA
;
A
#
# COMPACT_ATOMS: atom_id res chain seq x y z
N MET A 1 -12.58 -8.92 10.99
CA MET A 1 -11.22 -9.09 11.56
C MET A 1 -10.38 -8.04 10.84
N GLN A 2 -9.82 -7.06 11.55
CA GLN A 2 -9.04 -6.00 10.90
C GLN A 2 -7.62 -6.53 10.73
N ASP A 3 -7.22 -6.83 9.49
CA ASP A 3 -5.87 -7.30 9.20
C ASP A 3 -4.92 -6.10 9.28
N ARG A 4 -3.78 -6.25 9.95
CA ARG A 4 -2.80 -5.17 10.14
C ARG A 4 -1.47 -5.61 9.57
N ILE A 5 -0.94 -4.85 8.62
CA ILE A 5 0.33 -5.16 7.97
C ILE A 5 1.30 -3.98 8.09
N LYS A 6 2.59 -4.28 8.19
CA LYS A 6 3.64 -3.25 8.11
C LYS A 6 3.78 -2.79 6.66
N LEU A 7 4.20 -1.54 6.45
CA LEU A 7 4.46 -1.02 5.10
C LEU A 7 5.41 -1.93 4.29
N SER A 8 6.44 -2.49 4.93
CA SER A 8 7.38 -3.46 4.30
C SER A 8 6.75 -4.79 3.88
N ARG A 9 5.48 -5.04 4.24
CA ARG A 9 4.70 -6.22 3.85
C ARG A 9 3.57 -5.89 2.88
N VAL A 10 3.42 -4.63 2.46
CA VAL A 10 2.40 -4.22 1.49
C VAL A 10 2.69 -4.81 0.11
N GLU A 11 3.90 -4.62 -0.43
CA GLU A 11 4.27 -5.17 -1.75
C GLU A 11 3.95 -6.67 -1.90
N PRO A 12 4.38 -7.57 -0.99
CA PRO A 12 4.03 -8.99 -1.09
C PRO A 12 2.55 -9.28 -0.85
N ALA A 13 1.81 -8.42 -0.13
CA ALA A 13 0.37 -8.58 0.00
C ALA A 13 -0.36 -8.26 -1.32
N LEU A 14 0.11 -7.26 -2.07
CA LEU A 14 -0.42 -6.90 -3.39
C LEU A 14 -0.23 -8.02 -4.41
N GLU A 15 0.80 -8.87 -4.29
CA GLU A 15 0.97 -10.07 -5.13
C GLU A 15 -0.13 -11.11 -4.91
N GLY A 16 -0.90 -11.02 -3.82
CA GLY A 16 -1.95 -11.97 -3.45
C GLY A 16 -3.27 -11.83 -4.22
N ILE A 17 -3.44 -10.79 -5.05
CA ILE A 17 -4.62 -10.60 -5.89
C ILE A 17 -4.35 -10.95 -7.36
N SER A 18 -5.43 -11.12 -8.14
CA SER A 18 -5.32 -11.42 -9.57
C SER A 18 -5.08 -10.16 -10.39
N TYR A 19 -4.24 -10.26 -11.42
CA TYR A 19 -3.92 -9.19 -12.37
C TYR A 19 -4.22 -9.62 -13.82
N PRO A 20 -4.53 -8.68 -14.74
CA PRO A 20 -4.70 -7.25 -14.50
C PRO A 20 -5.91 -6.95 -13.60
N THR A 21 -5.86 -5.83 -12.87
CA THR A 21 -6.92 -5.44 -11.94
C THR A 21 -7.21 -3.95 -12.01
N THR A 22 -8.47 -3.58 -11.74
CA THR A 22 -8.84 -2.17 -11.65
C THR A 22 -8.56 -1.64 -10.26
N ARG A 23 -8.32 -0.32 -10.15
CA ARG A 23 -8.18 0.38 -8.86
C ARG A 23 -9.37 0.12 -7.94
N ARG A 24 -10.58 0.03 -8.50
CA ARG A 24 -11.79 -0.28 -7.72
C ARG A 24 -11.75 -1.68 -7.13
N ASP A 25 -11.35 -2.68 -7.91
CA ASP A 25 -11.31 -4.08 -7.47
C ASP A 25 -10.17 -4.31 -6.48
N ALA A 26 -8.98 -3.76 -6.75
CA ALA A 26 -7.86 -3.77 -5.83
C ALA A 26 -8.21 -3.07 -4.49
N ALA A 27 -8.82 -1.89 -4.52
CA ALA A 27 -9.25 -1.21 -3.30
C ALA A 27 -10.28 -2.02 -2.51
N ALA A 28 -11.21 -2.71 -3.18
CA ALA A 28 -12.18 -3.58 -2.53
C ALA A 28 -11.54 -4.81 -1.89
N ALA A 29 -10.49 -5.38 -2.51
CA ALA A 29 -9.77 -6.53 -1.97
C ALA A 29 -9.00 -6.21 -0.67
N PHE A 30 -8.59 -4.95 -0.49
CA PHE A 30 -7.84 -4.49 0.68
C PHE A 30 -8.61 -3.54 1.60
N ASP A 31 -9.93 -3.42 1.40
CA ASP A 31 -10.80 -2.60 2.25
C ASP A 31 -10.78 -3.10 3.70
N GLY A 32 -10.51 -2.20 4.65
CA GLY A 32 -10.41 -2.55 6.07
C GLY A 32 -9.05 -3.15 6.49
N VAL A 33 -8.08 -3.25 5.58
CA VAL A 33 -6.71 -3.65 5.92
C VAL A 33 -5.93 -2.43 6.37
N THR A 34 -5.46 -2.45 7.61
CA THR A 34 -4.68 -1.34 8.18
C THR A 34 -3.20 -1.48 7.84
N VAL A 35 -2.63 -0.49 7.16
CA VAL A 35 -1.18 -0.35 6.99
C VAL A 35 -0.60 0.42 8.16
N LEU A 36 0.41 -0.16 8.80
CA LEU A 36 1.22 0.49 9.84
C LEU A 36 2.33 1.28 9.16
N LEU A 37 2.27 2.59 9.35
CA LEU A 37 3.18 3.60 8.80
C LEU A 37 4.17 4.06 9.87
N ALA A 38 5.16 4.86 9.47
CA ALA A 38 6.13 5.42 10.42
C ALA A 38 5.44 6.39 11.40
N ASP A 39 4.54 7.23 10.88
CA ASP A 39 3.72 8.15 11.66
C ASP A 39 2.23 7.78 11.52
N GLY A 40 1.80 6.76 12.27
CA GLY A 40 0.39 6.36 12.35
C GLY A 40 0.01 5.16 11.49
N ASN A 41 -1.22 5.17 10.98
CA ASN A 41 -1.77 4.08 10.18
C ASN A 41 -2.81 4.59 9.19
N ALA A 42 -3.02 3.84 8.12
CA ALA A 42 -4.00 4.15 7.08
C ALA A 42 -4.73 2.87 6.64
N ASP A 43 -5.91 3.03 6.05
CA ASP A 43 -6.60 1.94 5.36
C ASP A 43 -6.00 1.74 3.96
N LEU A 44 -5.55 0.53 3.66
CA LEU A 44 -4.90 0.19 2.40
C LEU A 44 -5.86 0.37 1.21
N GLY A 45 -7.11 -0.04 1.37
CA GLY A 45 -8.14 0.14 0.34
C GLY A 45 -8.34 1.61 0.00
N GLU A 46 -8.46 2.48 1.00
CA GLU A 46 -8.59 3.92 0.82
C GLU A 46 -7.36 4.55 0.15
N VAL A 47 -6.14 4.13 0.51
CA VAL A 47 -4.93 4.60 -0.17
C VAL A 47 -4.95 4.20 -1.65
N ILE A 48 -5.34 2.95 -1.97
CA ILE A 48 -5.46 2.49 -3.36
C ILE A 48 -6.52 3.29 -4.13
N ARG A 49 -7.66 3.66 -3.49
CA ARG A 49 -8.66 4.53 -4.13
C ARG A 49 -8.07 5.90 -4.51
N GLY A 50 -7.05 6.37 -3.80
CA GLY A 50 -6.34 7.62 -4.06
C GLY A 50 -5.36 7.58 -5.23
N CYS A 51 -5.01 6.40 -5.76
CA CYS A 51 -4.12 6.28 -6.92
C CYS A 51 -4.74 6.93 -8.18
N TYR A 52 -3.88 7.46 -9.06
CA TYR A 52 -4.31 8.10 -10.31
C TYR A 52 -4.60 7.07 -11.41
N THR A 53 -3.82 6.00 -11.45
CA THR A 53 -4.00 4.89 -12.41
C THR A 53 -5.28 4.11 -12.13
N ASP A 54 -6.05 3.81 -13.19
CA ASP A 54 -7.34 3.13 -13.07
C ASP A 54 -7.25 1.60 -13.22
N GLU A 55 -6.22 1.09 -13.89
CA GLU A 55 -5.95 -0.34 -14.07
C GLU A 55 -4.45 -0.62 -13.95
N PHE A 56 -4.09 -1.70 -13.26
CA PHE A 56 -2.73 -2.13 -13.01
C PHE A 56 -2.47 -3.46 -13.70
N ALA A 57 -1.37 -3.55 -14.45
CA ALA A 57 -0.97 -4.77 -15.15
C ALA A 57 -0.39 -5.82 -14.19
N ASP A 58 0.25 -5.36 -13.10
CA ASP A 58 0.88 -6.21 -12.09
C ASP A 58 0.99 -5.52 -10.73
N SER A 59 1.40 -6.28 -9.71
CA SER A 59 1.52 -5.81 -8.33
C SER A 59 2.58 -4.73 -8.14
N ARG A 60 3.62 -4.68 -8.97
CA ARG A 60 4.67 -3.66 -8.86
C ARG A 60 4.14 -2.32 -9.33
N GLU A 61 3.41 -2.30 -10.43
CA GLU A 61 2.76 -1.07 -10.92
C GLU A 61 1.83 -0.47 -9.86
N LEU A 62 0.98 -1.32 -9.24
CA LEU A 62 0.13 -0.90 -8.12
C LEU A 62 0.95 -0.39 -6.93
N TYR A 63 2.04 -1.07 -6.57
CA TYR A 63 2.90 -0.67 -5.47
C TYR A 63 3.59 0.68 -5.73
N TYR A 64 4.05 0.95 -6.97
CA TYR A 64 4.64 2.23 -7.34
C TYR A 64 3.64 3.38 -7.20
N GLU A 65 2.44 3.24 -7.78
CA GLU A 65 1.38 4.24 -7.68
C GLU A 65 0.93 4.48 -6.24
N LEU A 66 0.84 3.41 -5.44
CA LEU A 66 0.52 3.52 -4.03
C LEU A 66 1.54 4.37 -3.27
N ASN A 67 2.84 4.16 -3.50
CA ASN A 67 3.88 4.98 -2.87
C ASN A 67 3.83 6.45 -3.31
N MET A 68 3.39 6.73 -4.55
CA MET A 68 3.16 8.10 -5.02
C MET A 68 1.91 8.75 -4.41
N ALA A 69 0.90 7.96 -4.04
CA ALA A 69 -0.33 8.44 -3.40
C ALA A 69 -0.16 8.71 -1.89
N MET A 70 0.85 8.11 -1.24
CA MET A 70 1.10 8.32 0.19
C MET A 70 1.77 9.67 0.49
N PRO A 71 1.37 10.37 1.57
CA PRO A 71 2.08 11.55 2.02
C PRO A 71 3.50 11.21 2.47
N ILE A 72 4.47 12.09 2.18
CA ILE A 72 5.90 11.88 2.44
C ILE A 72 6.18 11.56 3.93
N GLU A 73 5.41 12.17 4.84
CA GLU A 73 5.52 11.96 6.29
C GLU A 73 5.15 10.52 6.72
N ALA A 74 4.29 9.84 5.97
CA ALA A 74 3.83 8.48 6.28
C ALA A 74 4.88 7.39 5.97
N VAL A 75 5.78 7.66 5.02
CA VAL A 75 6.78 6.70 4.53
C VAL A 75 8.05 6.70 5.41
N GLY A 76 8.21 7.74 6.24
CA GLY A 76 9.43 7.99 7.03
C GLY A 76 10.51 8.69 6.22
N GLU A 77 11.48 9.31 6.90
CA GLU A 77 12.58 9.99 6.21
C GLU A 77 13.44 8.97 5.43
N PRO A 78 13.86 9.28 4.18
CA PRO A 78 14.75 8.42 3.41
C PRO A 78 16.12 8.33 4.12
N GLY A 79 16.31 7.28 4.93
CA GLY A 79 17.53 7.08 5.72
C GLY A 79 17.37 6.41 7.09
N GLN A 80 16.15 6.02 7.52
CA GLN A 80 15.93 5.31 8.79
C GLN A 80 15.58 3.81 8.63
N SER A 81 16.22 3.12 7.69
CA SER A 81 16.33 1.65 7.79
C SER A 81 17.72 1.31 8.32
N ASP A 82 17.75 0.45 9.34
CA ASP A 82 18.92 -0.10 10.03
C ASP A 82 19.58 0.81 11.07
N GLY A 83 18.88 0.97 12.20
CA GLY A 83 19.50 1.13 13.51
C GLY A 83 19.38 -0.18 14.30
N ASP A 84 20.20 -1.18 13.97
CA ASP A 84 20.48 -2.28 14.90
C ASP A 84 21.68 -1.86 15.76
N ALA A 85 21.46 -1.82 17.08
CA ALA A 85 22.43 -1.42 18.10
C ALA A 85 23.21 -2.63 18.63
#